data_AF-A0A0J6EGS6-F1
#
_entry.id   AF-A0A0J6EGS6-F1
#
_cell.length_a   1.000
_cell.length_b   1.000
_cell.length_c   1.000
_cell.angle_alpha   90.00
_cell.angle_beta   90.00
_cell.angle_gamma   90.00
#
_symmetry.space_group_name_H-M   'P 1'
#
loop_
_entity.id
_entity.type
_entity.pdbx_description
1 polymer ?
#
loop_
_entity_poly.entity_id
_entity_poly.type
_entity_poly.pdbx_seq_one_letter_code
_entity_poly.pdbx_strand_id
1 'polypeptide(L)'
;MDKHQMYSVALSGAIFEVFNEESEHFIEELTDVDLTEFFTAANTALLMIFNELTGEKKNAIEFTHVLNGLAVQKTIENVKEKETNEQSKRK
;
A
#
# COMPACT_ATOMS: atom_id res chain seq x y z
N MET A 1 -8.18 4.22 15.33
CA MET A 1 -7.57 3.75 14.08
C MET A 1 -8.05 4.67 12.98
N ASP A 2 -7.14 5.30 12.25
CA ASP A 2 -7.54 6.16 11.12
C ASP A 2 -8.00 5.31 9.91
N LYS A 3 -8.67 5.93 8.93
CA LYS A 3 -9.18 5.21 7.75
C LYS A 3 -8.06 4.54 6.94
N HIS A 4 -6.88 5.14 6.87
CA HIS A 4 -5.75 4.57 6.14
C HIS A 4 -5.26 3.29 6.82
N GLN A 5 -5.11 3.32 8.16
CA GLN A 5 -4.76 2.13 8.94
C GLN A 5 -5.79 1.01 8.76
N MET A 6 -7.08 1.34 8.78
CA MET A 6 -8.14 0.35 8.55
C MET A 6 -8.02 -0.30 7.16
N TYR A 7 -7.79 0.49 6.11
CA TYR A 7 -7.60 -0.04 4.76
C TYR A 7 -6.30 -0.83 4.64
N SER A 8 -5.21 -0.38 5.23
CA SER A 8 -3.93 -1.10 5.23
C SER A 8 -4.05 -2.48 5.87
N VAL A 9 -4.75 -2.60 7.01
CA VAL A 9 -4.98 -3.90 7.67
C VAL A 9 -5.79 -4.81 6.77
N ALA A 10 -6.93 -4.34 6.24
CA ALA A 10 -7.79 -5.15 5.38
C ALA A 10 -7.06 -5.64 4.10
N LEU A 11 -6.34 -4.74 3.43
CA LEU A 11 -5.56 -5.07 2.24
C LEU A 11 -4.42 -6.03 2.56
N SER A 12 -3.71 -5.83 3.68
CA SER A 12 -2.65 -6.74 4.10
C SER A 12 -3.17 -8.15 4.36
N GLY A 13 -4.34 -8.27 5.02
CA GLY A 13 -4.96 -9.58 5.26
C GLY A 13 -5.28 -10.28 3.94
N ALA A 14 -5.92 -9.57 3.01
CA ALA A 14 -6.23 -10.13 1.69
C ALA A 14 -4.97 -10.51 0.89
N ILE A 15 -3.88 -9.77 1.03
CA ILE A 15 -2.59 -10.13 0.40
C ILE A 15 -1.99 -11.36 1.08
N PHE A 16 -2.08 -11.51 2.40
CA PHE A 16 -1.55 -12.69 3.09
C PHE A 16 -2.27 -13.99 2.73
N GLU A 17 -3.54 -13.92 2.31
CA GLU A 17 -4.29 -15.08 1.84
C GLU A 17 -3.59 -15.80 0.67
N VAL A 18 -2.85 -15.10 -0.18
CA VAL A 18 -2.15 -15.74 -1.32
C VAL A 18 -0.99 -16.64 -0.90
N PHE A 19 -0.52 -16.50 0.34
CA PHE A 19 0.54 -17.33 0.94
C PHE A 19 -0.01 -18.41 1.87
N ASN A 20 -1.33 -18.41 2.12
CA ASN A 20 -1.95 -19.32 3.07
C ASN A 20 -2.48 -20.56 2.35
N GLU A 21 -1.89 -21.74 2.58
CA GLU A 21 -2.28 -23.01 1.96
C GLU A 21 -3.75 -23.39 2.19
N GLU A 22 -4.38 -22.88 3.26
CA GLU A 22 -5.79 -23.12 3.56
C GLU A 22 -6.75 -22.15 2.84
N SER A 23 -6.21 -21.15 2.13
CA SER A 23 -6.99 -20.12 1.43
C SER A 23 -7.40 -20.56 0.04
N GLU A 24 -8.59 -20.13 -0.40
CA GLU A 24 -9.02 -20.28 -1.80
C GLU A 24 -8.21 -19.43 -2.79
N HIS A 25 -7.46 -18.45 -2.27
CA HIS A 25 -6.60 -17.57 -3.04
C HIS A 25 -5.13 -17.98 -3.01
N PHE A 26 -4.81 -19.13 -2.40
CA PHE A 26 -3.46 -19.65 -2.32
C PHE A 26 -2.84 -19.81 -3.72
N ILE A 27 -1.58 -19.38 -3.85
CA ILE A 27 -0.79 -19.55 -5.06
C ILE A 27 0.43 -20.40 -4.70
N GLU A 28 0.45 -21.65 -5.16
CA GLU A 28 1.50 -22.62 -4.86
C GLU A 28 2.89 -22.09 -5.24
N GLU A 29 3.00 -21.38 -6.37
CA GLU A 29 4.24 -20.79 -6.88
C GLU A 29 4.83 -19.71 -5.96
N LEU A 30 4.07 -19.19 -5.00
CA LEU A 30 4.55 -18.18 -4.04
C LEU A 30 5.21 -18.78 -2.78
N THR A 31 5.19 -20.10 -2.61
CA THR A 31 5.83 -20.77 -1.45
C THR A 31 7.36 -20.66 -1.47
N ASP A 32 7.96 -20.68 -2.66
CA ASP A 32 9.41 -20.63 -2.87
C ASP A 32 9.86 -19.37 -3.66
N VAL A 33 8.99 -18.38 -3.82
CA VAL A 33 9.28 -17.19 -4.64
C VAL A 33 10.24 -16.22 -3.95
N ASP A 34 11.08 -15.54 -4.74
CA ASP A 34 11.78 -14.36 -4.27
C ASP A 34 10.75 -13.26 -3.94
N LEU A 35 10.76 -12.78 -2.70
CA LEU A 35 9.89 -11.68 -2.26
C LEU A 35 10.04 -10.44 -3.15
N THR A 36 11.21 -10.22 -3.75
CA THR A 36 11.44 -9.15 -4.71
C THR A 36 10.57 -9.29 -5.96
N GLU A 37 10.47 -10.51 -6.50
CA GLU A 37 9.61 -10.81 -7.65
C GLU A 37 8.15 -10.65 -7.27
N PHE A 38 7.75 -11.17 -6.10
CA PHE A 38 6.40 -11.00 -5.59
C PHE A 38 6.01 -9.53 -5.45
N PHE A 39 6.82 -8.70 -4.78
CA PHE A 39 6.50 -7.29 -4.60
C PHE A 39 6.55 -6.49 -5.91
N THR A 40 7.35 -6.93 -6.89
CA THR A 40 7.34 -6.37 -8.25
C THR A 40 6.01 -6.68 -8.96
N ALA A 41 5.52 -7.92 -8.88
CA ALA A 41 4.23 -8.33 -9.42
C ALA A 41 3.08 -7.60 -8.71
N ALA A 42 3.12 -7.50 -7.38
CA ALA A 42 2.13 -6.78 -6.58
C ALA A 42 2.06 -5.30 -6.98
N ASN A 43 3.21 -4.62 -7.15
CA ASN A 43 3.23 -3.24 -7.61
C ASN A 43 2.64 -3.09 -9.02
N THR A 44 2.86 -4.07 -9.90
CA THR A 44 2.27 -4.10 -11.24
C THR A 44 0.76 -4.30 -11.19
N ALA A 45 0.26 -5.18 -10.32
CA ALA A 45 -1.16 -5.37 -10.11
C ALA A 45 -1.83 -4.10 -9.58
N LEU A 46 -1.19 -3.40 -8.63
CA LEU A 46 -1.66 -2.11 -8.12
C LEU A 46 -1.72 -1.05 -9.22
N LEU A 47 -0.72 -0.99 -10.11
CA LEU A 47 -0.74 -0.10 -11.27
C LEU A 47 -1.94 -0.40 -12.18
N MET A 48 -2.19 -1.68 -12.48
CA MET A 48 -3.30 -2.10 -13.35
C MET A 48 -4.64 -1.67 -12.75
N ILE A 49 -4.84 -1.96 -11.46
CA ILE A 49 -6.06 -1.57 -10.72
C ILE A 49 -6.20 -0.05 -10.69
N PHE A 50 -5.13 0.70 -10.44
CA PHE A 50 -5.15 2.16 -10.42
C PHE A 50 -5.60 2.73 -11.76
N ASN A 51 -5.00 2.26 -12.87
CA ASN A 51 -5.38 2.69 -14.21
C ASN A 51 -6.84 2.35 -14.52
N GLU A 52 -7.30 1.14 -14.18
CA GLU A 52 -8.67 0.70 -14.39
C GLU A 52 -9.68 1.58 -13.64
N LEU A 53 -9.44 1.83 -12.34
CA LEU A 53 -10.39 2.57 -11.50
C LEU A 53 -10.39 4.08 -11.77
N THR A 54 -9.31 4.64 -12.30
CA THR A 54 -9.17 6.09 -12.55
C THR A 54 -9.36 6.47 -14.02
N GLY A 55 -9.29 5.51 -14.94
CA GLY A 55 -9.24 5.74 -16.38
C GLY A 55 -7.89 6.27 -16.88
N GLU A 56 -6.88 6.34 -16.02
CA GLU A 56 -5.54 6.75 -16.40
C GLU A 56 -4.77 5.64 -17.13
N LYS A 57 -3.65 6.02 -17.76
CA LYS A 57 -2.78 5.09 -18.51
C LYS A 57 -1.32 5.26 -18.10
N LYS A 58 -1.05 5.14 -16.80
CA LYS A 58 0.31 5.26 -16.27
C LYS A 58 1.13 4.01 -16.57
N ASN A 59 2.43 4.20 -16.75
CA ASN A 59 3.41 3.12 -16.67
C ASN A 59 3.92 2.94 -15.22
N ALA A 60 4.75 1.92 -15.00
CA ALA A 60 5.26 1.58 -13.66
C ALA A 60 6.07 2.71 -13.00
N ILE A 61 6.84 3.48 -13.77
CA ILE A 61 7.65 4.60 -13.24
C ILE A 61 6.73 5.74 -12.80
N GLU A 62 5.77 6.10 -13.64
CA GLU A 62 4.80 7.18 -13.36
C GLU A 62 3.94 6.84 -12.13
N PHE A 63 3.47 5.59 -12.03
CA PHE A 63 2.69 5.15 -10.88
C PHE A 63 3.50 5.11 -9.60
N THR A 64 4.75 4.63 -9.64
CA THR A 64 5.62 4.65 -8.46
C THR A 64 5.91 6.08 -8.00
N HIS A 65 6.01 7.04 -8.92
CA HIS A 65 6.13 8.46 -8.56
C HIS A 65 4.89 8.98 -7.82
N VAL A 66 3.68 8.59 -8.24
CA VAL A 66 2.44 8.90 -7.52
C VAL A 66 2.47 8.32 -6.10
N LEU A 67 2.80 7.03 -5.96
CA LEU A 67 2.88 6.38 -4.65
C LEU A 67 3.87 7.07 -3.71
N ASN A 68 5.05 7.44 -4.22
CA ASN A 68 6.05 8.18 -3.46
C ASN A 68 5.53 9.56 -3.02
N GLY A 69 4.84 10.28 -3.91
CA GLY A 69 4.21 11.56 -3.57
C GLY A 69 3.20 11.43 -2.43
N LEU A 70 2.35 10.41 -2.48
CA LEU A 70 1.37 10.12 -1.42
C LEU A 70 2.04 9.75 -0.08
N ALA A 71 3.11 8.95 -0.11
CA ALA A 71 3.86 8.59 1.09
C ALA A 71 4.54 9.81 1.74
N VAL A 72 5.12 10.70 0.93
CA VAL A 72 5.71 11.97 1.40
C VAL A 72 4.64 12.87 2.00
N GLN A 73 3.50 13.04 1.33
CA GLN A 73 2.39 13.84 1.85
C GLN A 73 1.94 13.33 3.21
N LYS A 74 1.73 12.01 3.36
CA LYS A 74 1.31 11.42 4.63
C LYS A 74 2.33 11.62 5.74
N THR A 75 3.62 11.50 5.42
CA THR A 75 4.71 11.79 6.36
C THR A 75 4.64 13.24 6.86
N ILE A 76 4.45 14.21 5.96
CA ILE A 76 4.33 15.63 6.30
C ILE A 76 3.11 15.89 7.20
N GLU A 77 1.96 15.29 6.88
CA GLU A 77 0.73 15.41 7.69
C GLU A 77 0.95 14.89 9.12
N ASN A 78 1.57 13.72 9.26
CA ASN A 78 1.85 13.12 10.56
C ASN A 78 2.81 13.98 11.42
N VAL A 79 3.77 14.67 10.80
CA VAL A 79 4.67 15.61 11.51
C VAL A 79 3.88 16.81 12.03
N LYS A 80 3.05 17.43 11.18
CA LYS A 80 2.23 18.59 11.55
C LYS A 80 1.23 18.29 12.67
N GLU A 81 0.61 17.11 12.64
CA GLU A 81 -0.29 16.65 13.71
C GLU A 81 0.44 16.51 15.05
N LYS A 82 1.66 15.97 15.05
CA LYS A 82 2.49 15.85 16.27
C LYS A 82 2.84 17.23 16.84
N GLU A 83 3.29 18.16 15.99
CA GLU A 83 3.65 19.52 16.41
C GLU A 83 2.45 20.27 17.01
N THR A 84 1.27 20.14 16.40
CA THR A 84 0.02 20.76 16.88
C THR A 84 -0.39 20.19 18.24
N ASN A 85 -0.30 18.87 18.41
CA ASN A 85 -0.63 18.20 19.67
C ASN A 85 0.36 18.53 20.80
N GLU A 86 1.63 18.74 20.49
CA GLU A 86 2.63 19.18 21.47
C GLU A 86 2.42 20.64 21.91
N GLN A 87 2.05 21.53 20.98
CA GLN A 87 1.73 22.93 21.31
C GLN A 87 0.46 23.05 22.16
N SER A 88 -0.55 22.20 21.93
CA SER A 88 -1.78 22.18 22.72
C SER A 88 -1.58 21.65 24.15
N LYS A 89 -0.53 20.86 24.41
CA LYS A 89 -0.20 20.35 25.76
C LYS A 89 0.64 21.33 26.59
N ARG A 90 1.18 22.39 25.98
CA ARG A 90 2.01 23.42 26.63
C ARG A 90 1.21 24.68 27.02
N LYS A 91 -0.09 24.71 26.74
CA LYS A 91 -1.04 25.74 27.17
C LYS A 91 -1.94 25.18 28.26
#